data_AF-A0A2T6MZ44-F1
#
_entry.id   AF-A0A2T6MZ44-F1
#
_cell.length_a   1.000
_cell.length_b   1.000
_cell.length_c   1.000
_cell.angle_alpha   90.00
_cell.angle_beta   90.00
_cell.angle_gamma   90.00
#
_symmetry.space_group_name_H-M   'P 1'
#
loop_
_entity.id
_entity.type
_entity.pdbx_description
1 polymer ?
#
loop_
_entity_poly.entity_id
_entity_poly.type
_entity_poly.pdbx_seq_one_letter_code
_entity_poly.pdbx_strand_id
1 'polypeptide(L)'
;MRYLLMLMALIFTATDVWATETAHQTLSLIDHNIGYYAIAVFVVAYLLVMAEEFTHLRKSKPVIIAAGVIWSMIAFVYAQHEITGAAESAVRHNILEFAELMLFLLVAMTYINAMEERLVFESLRAWLTRKGFSYRQLFWITGFLAFVLSPIADNLTTALLMGAVVMAVGRDSPRFVAIGCVNIVVAANAGGAFSPFGDITTLMVWQKGIVDFWTFFHLVIPSIVNFLVPAAVMHFAIPDVKPDVEAEAITMKRGAWIIMALFLCTIATAVSFHNFLHMPPMVGMMTGLGYLQIFGFYLRKTHHKEQPGYSEEKANEMVGDVTAFEIFRQISRAEWDTLLFFYGVVLCVGGLGFIGYLELVSSIMYIDMGPTFANTMVGILSAIVDNIPVMFAVLTMNPEMSTGQWLLVTLTAGVGGSMLSIGSAAGVALMGQARGVYTFFNHLKWTPVIALGYGASIVVHMWVNASHF
;
A
#
# COMPACT_ATOMS: atom_id res chain seq x y z
N MET A 1 -48.47 12.76 13.31
CA MET A 1 -48.14 13.43 12.03
C MET A 1 -47.73 14.90 12.20
N ARG A 2 -48.50 15.75 12.91
CA ARG A 2 -48.17 17.18 13.10
C ARG A 2 -46.85 17.46 13.84
N TYR A 3 -46.49 16.63 14.83
CA TYR A 3 -45.21 16.77 15.55
C TYR A 3 -43.99 16.31 14.73
N LEU A 4 -44.17 15.44 13.73
CA LEU A 4 -43.09 15.00 12.84
C LEU A 4 -42.72 16.09 11.81
N LEU A 5 -43.73 16.84 11.35
CA LEU A 5 -43.54 17.98 10.45
C LEU A 5 -42.92 19.19 11.16
N MET A 6 -43.18 19.38 12.46
CA MET A 6 -42.53 20.43 13.26
C MET A 6 -41.05 20.12 13.54
N LEU A 7 -40.68 18.84 13.65
CA LEU A 7 -39.29 18.39 13.76
C LEU A 7 -38.52 18.52 12.43
N MET A 8 -39.19 18.36 11.28
CA MET A 8 -38.59 18.61 9.96
C MET A 8 -38.42 20.10 9.63
N ALA A 9 -39.24 20.99 10.19
CA ALA A 9 -39.13 22.44 9.96
C ALA A 9 -38.00 23.12 10.76
N LEU A 10 -37.51 22.49 11.83
CA LEU A 10 -36.36 22.95 12.62
C LEU A 10 -35.00 22.64 11.99
N ILE A 11 -34.98 21.88 10.88
CA ILE A 11 -33.75 21.52 10.14
C ILE A 11 -33.39 22.59 9.08
N PHE A 12 -34.25 23.59 8.83
CA PHE A 12 -34.07 24.59 7.77
C PHE A 12 -33.71 26.01 8.24
N THR A 13 -33.20 26.16 9.46
CA THR A 13 -32.62 27.45 9.91
C THR A 13 -31.20 27.25 10.42
N ALA A 14 -30.34 26.71 9.57
CA ALA A 14 -28.90 26.88 9.74
C ALA A 14 -28.59 28.33 9.36
N THR A 15 -28.36 29.16 10.37
CA THR A 15 -27.74 30.47 10.19
C THR A 15 -26.37 30.29 9.57
N ASP A 16 -26.13 30.94 8.43
CA ASP A 16 -24.82 31.08 7.82
C ASP A 16 -23.85 31.75 8.80
N VAL A 17 -23.12 30.93 9.56
CA VAL A 17 -21.93 31.38 10.27
C VAL A 17 -20.84 31.45 9.22
N TRP A 18 -20.49 32.66 8.83
CA TRP A 18 -19.37 32.96 7.99
C TRP A 18 -18.11 32.45 8.71
N ALA A 19 -17.56 31.34 8.24
CA ALA A 19 -16.21 30.93 8.59
C ALA A 19 -15.25 31.92 7.93
N THR A 20 -14.88 32.95 8.67
CA THR A 20 -13.73 33.79 8.32
C THR A 20 -12.51 32.88 8.25
N GLU A 21 -11.91 32.74 7.06
CA GLU A 21 -10.57 32.18 6.90
C GLU A 21 -9.61 33.08 7.69
N THR A 22 -9.35 32.72 8.94
CA THR A 22 -8.18 33.22 9.65
C THR A 22 -6.97 32.67 8.92
N ALA A 23 -6.30 33.53 8.16
CA ALA A 23 -4.93 33.29 7.72
C ALA A 23 -4.12 32.95 8.98
N HIS A 24 -3.86 31.65 9.20
CA HIS A 24 -3.11 31.20 10.35
C HIS A 24 -1.70 31.77 10.24
N GLN A 25 -1.31 32.63 11.18
CA GLN A 25 0.09 33.01 11.34
C GLN A 25 0.86 31.73 11.68
N THR A 26 1.61 31.22 10.71
CA THR A 26 2.52 30.09 10.90
C THR A 26 3.88 30.63 11.30
N LEU A 27 4.39 30.17 12.45
CA LEU A 27 5.77 30.43 12.86
C LEU A 27 6.65 29.42 12.12
N SER A 28 7.61 29.91 11.34
CA SER A 28 8.67 29.02 10.84
C SER A 28 9.54 28.59 12.01
N LEU A 29 9.62 27.27 12.24
CA LEU A 29 10.42 26.67 13.31
C LEU A 29 11.69 25.99 12.78
N ILE A 30 12.07 26.30 11.53
CA ILE A 30 13.21 25.69 10.82
C ILE A 30 14.52 25.87 11.58
N ASP A 31 14.81 27.11 12.02
CA ASP A 31 16.02 27.46 12.77
C ASP A 31 15.82 27.39 14.29
N HIS A 32 14.66 26.92 14.74
CA HIS A 32 14.34 26.80 16.15
C HIS A 32 14.84 25.46 16.70
N ASN A 33 15.28 25.41 17.96
CA ASN A 33 15.75 24.18 18.61
C ASN A 33 14.75 23.02 18.49
N ILE A 34 13.45 23.33 18.56
CA ILE A 34 12.37 22.34 18.41
C ILE A 34 12.28 21.77 17.00
N GLY A 35 12.62 22.54 15.97
CA GLY A 35 12.79 22.00 14.62
C GLY A 35 13.86 20.91 14.60
N TYR A 36 15.06 21.22 15.09
CA TYR A 36 16.16 20.24 15.13
C TYR A 36 15.83 19.01 15.97
N TYR A 37 15.16 19.19 17.12
CA TYR A 37 14.69 18.07 17.95
C TYR A 37 13.61 17.25 17.24
N ALA A 38 12.69 17.86 16.51
CA ALA A 38 11.67 17.13 15.76
C ALA A 38 12.30 16.25 14.67
N ILE A 39 13.30 16.74 13.95
CA ILE A 39 14.08 15.93 12.99
C ILE A 39 14.77 14.78 13.73
N ALA A 40 15.47 15.05 14.84
CA ALA A 40 16.17 14.02 15.58
C ALA A 40 15.21 12.91 16.07
N VAL A 41 14.03 13.28 16.59
CA VAL A 41 12.98 12.35 17.00
C VAL A 41 12.49 11.52 15.81
N PHE A 42 12.22 12.15 14.66
CA PHE A 42 11.80 11.46 13.45
C PHE A 42 12.85 10.46 12.96
N VAL A 43 14.12 10.88 12.87
CA VAL A 43 15.24 10.02 12.44
C VAL A 43 15.41 8.83 13.38
N VAL A 44 15.41 9.05 14.70
CA VAL A 44 15.54 7.96 15.69
C VAL A 44 14.37 6.98 15.57
N ALA A 45 13.15 7.47 15.44
CA ALA A 45 11.98 6.61 15.26
C ALA A 45 12.10 5.78 13.98
N TYR A 46 12.58 6.37 12.89
CA TYR A 46 12.74 5.67 11.62
C TYR A 46 13.88 4.65 11.65
N LEU A 47 14.99 4.95 12.35
CA LEU A 47 16.05 3.97 12.61
C LEU A 47 15.52 2.76 13.38
N LEU A 48 14.62 2.97 14.35
CA LEU A 48 13.97 1.89 15.10
C LEU A 48 13.01 1.06 14.21
N VAL A 49 12.32 1.69 13.27
CA VAL A 49 11.50 0.98 12.25
C VAL A 49 12.38 0.08 11.41
N MET A 50 13.49 0.59 10.87
CA MET A 50 14.42 -0.23 10.08
C MET A 50 15.05 -1.36 10.91
N ALA A 51 15.22 -1.14 12.21
CA ALA A 51 15.74 -2.15 13.14
C ALA A 51 14.69 -3.19 13.58
N GLU A 52 13.44 -3.14 13.10
CA GLU A 52 12.37 -4.08 13.46
C GLU A 52 12.80 -5.54 13.26
N GLU A 53 13.53 -5.84 12.18
CA GLU A 53 13.99 -7.21 11.88
C GLU A 53 14.88 -7.79 12.99
N PHE A 54 15.68 -6.94 13.65
CA PHE A 54 16.62 -7.35 14.70
C PHE A 54 16.01 -7.22 16.10
N THR A 55 15.17 -6.21 16.32
CA THR A 55 14.62 -5.86 17.64
C THR A 55 13.28 -6.52 17.93
N HIS A 56 12.58 -6.97 16.88
CA HIS A 56 11.18 -7.41 16.92
C HIS A 56 10.22 -6.34 17.49
N LEU A 57 10.66 -5.08 17.57
CA LEU A 57 9.83 -3.95 17.94
C LEU A 57 9.00 -3.58 16.72
N ARG A 58 7.70 -3.90 16.76
CA ARG A 58 6.76 -3.53 15.70
C ARG A 58 6.89 -2.06 15.31
N LYS A 59 7.03 -1.79 14.01
CA LYS A 59 7.27 -0.46 13.43
C LYS A 59 6.27 0.62 13.85
N SER A 60 5.02 0.27 14.13
CA SER A 60 4.00 1.25 14.54
C SER A 60 4.35 1.99 15.83
N LYS A 61 4.95 1.28 16.80
CA LYS A 61 5.23 1.80 18.15
C LYS A 61 6.16 3.02 18.17
N PRO A 62 7.38 2.96 17.60
CA PRO A 62 8.28 4.12 17.63
C PRO A 62 7.70 5.33 16.89
N VAL A 63 7.00 5.12 15.77
CA VAL A 63 6.49 6.23 14.95
C VAL A 63 5.28 6.92 15.58
N ILE A 64 4.37 6.19 16.23
CA ILE A 64 3.25 6.79 16.97
C ILE A 64 3.76 7.67 18.13
N ILE A 65 4.75 7.17 18.87
CA ILE A 65 5.36 7.93 19.96
C ILE A 65 6.04 9.19 19.41
N ALA A 66 6.79 9.06 18.31
CA ALA A 66 7.43 10.20 17.65
C ALA A 66 6.42 11.26 17.20
N ALA A 67 5.31 10.85 16.60
CA ALA A 67 4.24 11.76 16.21
C ALA A 67 3.69 12.55 17.41
N GLY A 68 3.40 11.86 18.52
CA GLY A 68 2.93 12.51 19.75
C GLY A 68 3.96 13.50 20.32
N VAL A 69 5.25 13.13 20.32
CA VAL A 69 6.34 13.98 20.81
C VAL A 69 6.52 15.21 19.93
N ILE A 70 6.57 15.05 18.60
CA ILE A 70 6.71 16.16 17.63
C ILE A 70 5.57 17.16 17.80
N TRP A 71 4.32 16.70 17.80
CA TRP A 71 3.16 17.59 17.94
C TRP A 71 3.08 18.23 19.32
N SER A 72 3.52 17.54 20.39
CA SER A 72 3.60 18.14 21.73
C SER A 72 4.61 19.28 21.77
N MET A 73 5.79 19.11 21.13
CA MET A 73 6.79 20.18 21.04
C MET A 73 6.29 21.36 20.20
N ILE A 74 5.65 21.11 19.06
CA ILE A 74 5.04 22.15 18.23
C ILE A 74 3.98 22.92 19.02
N ALA A 75 3.04 22.21 19.64
CA ALA A 75 1.96 22.80 20.42
C ALA A 75 2.49 23.64 21.60
N PHE A 76 3.56 23.20 22.25
CA PHE A 76 4.21 23.95 23.31
C PHE A 76 4.75 25.32 22.84
N VAL A 77 5.43 25.38 21.69
CA VAL A 77 5.94 26.65 21.14
C VAL A 77 4.80 27.57 20.71
N TYR A 78 3.80 27.00 20.03
CA TYR A 78 2.66 27.78 19.56
C TYR A 78 1.85 28.35 20.73
N ALA A 79 1.68 27.58 21.81
CA ALA A 79 1.07 28.06 23.04
C ALA A 79 1.89 29.19 23.71
N GLN A 80 3.22 29.13 23.66
CA GLN A 80 4.09 30.22 24.16
C GLN A 80 3.95 31.53 23.38
N HIS A 81 3.59 31.45 22.10
CA HIS A 81 3.37 32.63 21.24
C HIS A 81 1.90 33.05 21.18
N GLU A 82 1.05 32.50 22.07
CA GLU A 82 -0.39 32.76 22.12
C GLU A 82 -1.15 32.39 20.83
N ILE A 83 -0.52 31.62 19.93
CA ILE A 83 -1.14 31.09 18.70
C ILE A 83 -1.86 29.80 19.04
N THR A 84 -3.13 29.91 19.41
CA THR A 84 -3.98 28.76 19.73
C THR A 84 -4.72 28.26 18.49
N GLY A 85 -4.98 26.95 18.41
CA GLY A 85 -5.78 26.33 17.34
C GLY A 85 -5.06 26.02 16.02
N ALA A 86 -3.97 26.71 15.65
CA ALA A 86 -3.27 26.44 14.39
C ALA A 86 -2.69 25.01 14.33
N ALA A 87 -2.00 24.58 15.39
CA ALA A 87 -1.48 23.21 15.48
C ALA A 87 -2.61 22.16 15.54
N GLU A 88 -3.72 22.46 16.23
CA GLU A 88 -4.89 21.56 16.27
C GLU A 88 -5.52 21.41 14.89
N SER A 89 -5.71 22.51 14.16
CA SER A 89 -6.25 22.52 12.80
C SER A 89 -5.39 21.69 11.86
N ALA A 90 -4.07 21.86 11.91
CA ALA A 90 -3.12 21.08 11.12
C ALA A 90 -3.17 19.58 11.47
N VAL A 91 -3.24 19.22 12.76
CA VAL A 91 -3.43 17.82 13.19
C VAL A 91 -4.75 17.26 12.66
N ARG A 92 -5.85 18.00 12.75
CA ARG A 92 -7.16 17.57 12.25
C ARG A 92 -7.13 17.32 10.75
N HIS A 93 -6.47 18.18 9.98
CA HIS A 93 -6.28 17.98 8.54
C HIS A 93 -5.54 16.67 8.24
N ASN A 94 -4.40 16.44 8.90
CA ASN A 94 -3.63 15.19 8.74
C ASN A 94 -4.42 13.94 9.19
N ILE A 95 -5.25 14.05 10.22
CA ILE A 95 -6.13 12.96 10.67
C ILE A 95 -7.20 12.66 9.62
N LEU A 96 -7.76 13.66 8.95
CA LEU A 96 -8.74 13.45 7.87
C LEU A 96 -8.11 12.70 6.70
N GLU A 97 -6.93 13.10 6.25
CA GLU A 97 -6.18 12.39 5.21
C GLU A 97 -5.90 10.94 5.60
N PHE A 98 -5.44 10.73 6.84
CA PHE A 98 -5.22 9.39 7.36
C PHE A 98 -6.53 8.58 7.43
N ALA A 99 -7.65 9.18 7.85
CA ALA A 99 -8.93 8.49 7.97
C ALA A 99 -9.45 8.02 6.61
N GLU A 100 -9.32 8.83 5.56
CA GLU A 100 -9.68 8.45 4.20
C GLU A 100 -8.84 7.27 3.70
N LEU A 101 -7.52 7.34 3.88
CA LEU A 101 -6.60 6.26 3.54
C LEU A 101 -6.92 4.98 4.33
N MET A 102 -7.09 5.10 5.64
CA MET A 102 -7.36 3.98 6.54
C MET A 102 -8.65 3.26 6.17
N LEU A 103 -9.74 3.99 5.94
CA LEU A 103 -11.03 3.39 5.54
C LEU A 103 -10.93 2.68 4.20
N PHE A 104 -10.19 3.24 3.24
CA PHE A 104 -9.94 2.60 1.96
C PHE A 104 -9.17 1.28 2.12
N LEU A 105 -8.03 1.30 2.81
CA LEU A 105 -7.17 0.13 3.01
C LEU A 105 -7.86 -0.96 3.82
N LEU A 106 -8.66 -0.58 4.82
CA LEU A 106 -9.43 -1.52 5.63
C LEU A 106 -10.35 -2.40 4.77
N VAL A 107 -11.05 -1.80 3.80
CA VAL A 107 -11.93 -2.53 2.89
C VAL A 107 -11.12 -3.42 1.96
N ALA A 108 -10.04 -2.91 1.36
CA ALA A 108 -9.18 -3.68 0.48
C ALA A 108 -8.63 -4.93 1.19
N MET A 109 -8.02 -4.77 2.37
CA MET A 109 -7.51 -5.86 3.20
C MET A 109 -8.62 -6.85 3.60
N THR A 110 -9.84 -6.37 3.86
CA THR A 110 -10.98 -7.25 4.19
C THR A 110 -11.32 -8.18 3.02
N TYR A 111 -11.32 -7.68 1.78
CA TYR A 111 -11.54 -8.49 0.59
C TYR A 111 -10.41 -9.51 0.36
N ILE A 112 -9.16 -9.09 0.53
CA ILE A 112 -7.99 -9.98 0.46
C ILE A 112 -8.13 -11.12 1.47
N ASN A 113 -8.36 -10.80 2.74
CA ASN A 113 -8.55 -11.79 3.81
C ASN A 113 -9.71 -12.74 3.53
N ALA A 114 -10.81 -12.25 2.94
CA ALA A 114 -11.93 -13.08 2.55
C ALA A 114 -11.58 -14.04 1.39
N MET A 115 -10.76 -13.62 0.43
CA MET A 115 -10.27 -14.49 -0.64
C MET A 115 -9.30 -15.56 -0.14
N GLU A 116 -8.42 -15.19 0.79
CA GLU A 116 -7.51 -16.12 1.47
C GLU A 116 -8.28 -17.19 2.24
N GLU A 117 -9.26 -16.79 3.07
CA GLU A 117 -10.10 -17.71 3.84
C GLU A 117 -10.84 -18.72 2.94
N ARG A 118 -11.19 -18.29 1.72
CA ARG A 118 -11.89 -19.08 0.70
C ARG A 118 -10.97 -19.89 -0.19
N LEU A 119 -9.67 -19.92 0.12
CA LEU A 119 -8.63 -20.70 -0.56
C LEU A 119 -8.45 -20.31 -2.04
N VAL A 120 -8.74 -19.05 -2.41
CA VAL A 120 -8.49 -18.55 -3.78
C VAL A 120 -7.01 -18.73 -4.13
N PHE A 121 -6.16 -18.20 -3.26
CA PHE A 121 -4.71 -18.20 -3.38
C PHE A 121 -4.10 -19.61 -3.28
N GLU A 122 -4.57 -20.42 -2.33
CA GLU A 122 -4.15 -21.81 -2.17
C GLU A 122 -4.52 -22.70 -3.36
N SER A 123 -5.71 -22.50 -3.94
CA SER A 123 -6.11 -23.22 -5.15
C SER A 123 -5.27 -22.84 -6.38
N LEU A 124 -4.86 -21.57 -6.48
CA LEU A 124 -3.95 -21.10 -7.53
C LEU A 124 -2.58 -21.77 -7.39
N ARG A 125 -2.06 -21.85 -6.15
CA ARG A 125 -0.81 -22.57 -5.84
C ARG A 125 -0.90 -24.04 -6.24
N ALA A 126 -1.94 -24.74 -5.79
CA ALA A 126 -2.16 -26.13 -6.14
C ALA A 126 -2.26 -26.34 -7.67
N TRP A 127 -2.94 -25.44 -8.38
CA TRP A 127 -3.05 -25.50 -9.83
C TRP A 127 -1.71 -25.34 -10.53
N LEU A 128 -0.87 -24.39 -10.10
CA LEU A 128 0.47 -24.16 -10.67
C LEU A 128 1.39 -25.38 -10.48
N THR A 129 1.40 -25.95 -9.28
CA THR A 129 2.21 -27.13 -8.96
C THR A 129 1.79 -28.35 -9.78
N ARG A 130 0.49 -28.55 -9.98
CA ARG A 130 -0.05 -29.70 -10.76
C ARG A 130 0.30 -29.70 -12.24
N LYS A 131 0.71 -28.56 -12.80
CA LYS A 131 0.97 -28.44 -14.25
C LYS A 131 2.34 -28.95 -14.69
N GLY A 132 3.25 -29.28 -13.75
CA GLY A 132 4.55 -29.88 -14.07
C GLY A 132 5.48 -28.94 -14.86
N PHE A 133 5.37 -27.64 -14.61
CA PHE A 133 6.21 -26.61 -15.24
C PHE A 133 7.67 -26.70 -14.78
N SER A 134 8.63 -26.37 -15.65
CA SER A 134 10.04 -26.24 -15.26
C SER A 134 10.27 -25.02 -14.38
N TYR A 135 11.39 -24.97 -13.64
CA TYR A 135 11.75 -23.78 -12.87
C TYR A 135 11.79 -22.49 -13.70
N ARG A 136 12.27 -22.57 -14.95
CA ARG A 136 12.25 -21.41 -15.86
C ARG A 136 10.84 -20.97 -16.22
N GLN A 137 9.93 -21.91 -16.45
CA GLN A 137 8.52 -21.59 -16.72
C GLN A 137 7.85 -21.02 -15.47
N LEU A 138 8.05 -21.65 -14.32
CA LEU A 138 7.53 -21.18 -13.03
C LEU A 138 8.03 -19.77 -12.71
N PHE A 139 9.31 -19.48 -12.94
CA PHE A 139 9.88 -18.14 -12.76
C PHE A 139 9.12 -17.05 -13.53
N TRP A 140 8.82 -17.31 -14.81
CA TRP A 140 8.06 -16.36 -15.64
C TRP A 140 6.59 -16.30 -15.26
N ILE A 141 5.97 -17.45 -14.97
CA ILE A 141 4.55 -17.52 -14.61
C ILE A 141 4.30 -16.80 -13.28
N THR A 142 5.09 -17.07 -12.24
CA THR A 142 4.91 -16.41 -10.94
C THR A 142 5.25 -14.93 -10.99
N GLY A 143 6.28 -14.54 -11.76
CA GLY A 143 6.58 -13.12 -12.01
C GLY A 143 5.44 -12.41 -12.74
N PHE A 144 4.93 -12.97 -13.83
CA PHE A 144 3.83 -12.35 -14.57
C PHE A 144 2.52 -12.33 -13.78
N LEU A 145 2.22 -13.39 -13.03
CA LEU A 145 1.07 -13.41 -12.12
C LEU A 145 1.22 -12.36 -11.01
N ALA A 146 2.41 -12.21 -10.42
CA ALA A 146 2.67 -11.14 -9.46
C ALA A 146 2.40 -9.76 -10.10
N PHE A 147 2.95 -9.51 -11.29
CA PHE A 147 2.76 -8.25 -12.02
C PHE A 147 1.28 -7.94 -12.33
N VAL A 148 0.49 -8.95 -12.72
CA VAL A 148 -0.93 -8.76 -13.10
C VAL A 148 -1.87 -8.73 -11.89
N LEU A 149 -1.52 -9.40 -10.78
CA LEU A 149 -2.33 -9.39 -9.57
C LEU A 149 -2.10 -8.13 -8.72
N SER A 150 -0.88 -7.59 -8.71
CA SER A 150 -0.53 -6.41 -7.90
C SER A 150 -1.34 -5.13 -8.17
N PRO A 151 -1.88 -4.85 -9.37
CA PRO A 151 -2.81 -3.73 -9.57
C PRO A 151 -4.12 -3.81 -8.80
N ILE A 152 -4.47 -5.00 -8.31
CA ILE A 152 -5.77 -5.34 -7.69
C ILE A 152 -5.58 -5.73 -6.23
N ALA A 153 -4.53 -6.49 -5.93
CA ALA A 153 -4.13 -6.90 -4.58
C ALA A 153 -2.87 -6.15 -4.17
N ASP A 154 -2.75 -5.80 -2.89
CA ASP A 154 -1.58 -5.11 -2.38
C ASP A 154 -0.28 -5.91 -2.64
N ASN A 155 0.82 -5.18 -2.82
CA ASN A 155 2.13 -5.74 -3.18
C ASN A 155 2.60 -6.83 -2.20
N LEU A 156 2.28 -6.68 -0.90
CA LEU A 156 2.63 -7.63 0.15
C LEU A 156 1.90 -8.97 -0.02
N THR A 157 0.57 -8.95 -0.15
CA THR A 157 -0.23 -10.16 -0.39
C THR A 157 0.21 -10.88 -1.67
N THR A 158 0.38 -10.12 -2.76
CA THR A 158 0.80 -10.67 -4.05
C THR A 158 2.16 -11.36 -3.92
N ALA A 159 3.10 -10.74 -3.20
CA ALA A 159 4.41 -11.31 -2.96
C ALA A 159 4.36 -12.58 -2.10
N LEU A 160 3.65 -12.57 -0.96
CA LEU A 160 3.53 -13.73 -0.07
C LEU A 160 2.88 -14.94 -0.76
N LEU A 161 1.89 -14.68 -1.62
CA LEU A 161 1.24 -15.73 -2.40
C LEU A 161 2.20 -16.36 -3.41
N MET A 162 2.80 -15.55 -4.29
CA MET A 162 3.71 -16.08 -5.30
C MET A 162 4.98 -16.66 -4.65
N GLY A 163 5.40 -16.11 -3.52
CA GLY A 163 6.44 -16.65 -2.65
C GLY A 163 6.10 -18.05 -2.16
N ALA A 164 4.89 -18.27 -1.65
CA ALA A 164 4.43 -19.59 -1.24
C ALA A 164 4.45 -20.60 -2.41
N VAL A 165 4.11 -20.18 -3.62
CA VAL A 165 4.22 -21.02 -4.83
C VAL A 165 5.68 -21.38 -5.10
N VAL A 166 6.57 -20.39 -5.18
CA VAL A 166 8.00 -20.58 -5.46
C VAL A 166 8.66 -21.46 -4.39
N MET A 167 8.32 -21.28 -3.11
CA MET A 167 8.80 -22.10 -2.00
C MET A 167 8.30 -23.54 -2.09
N ALA A 168 7.02 -23.75 -2.41
CA ALA A 168 6.44 -25.08 -2.52
C ALA A 168 7.06 -25.89 -3.66
N VAL A 169 7.27 -25.26 -4.83
CA VAL A 169 7.83 -25.94 -6.00
C VAL A 169 9.36 -26.00 -6.00
N GLY A 170 10.01 -25.07 -5.30
CA GLY A 170 11.46 -24.88 -5.28
C GLY A 170 12.21 -25.58 -4.15
N ARG A 171 11.57 -26.54 -3.45
CA ARG A 171 12.13 -27.20 -2.26
C ARG A 171 13.57 -27.73 -2.46
N ASP A 172 13.85 -28.27 -3.64
CA ASP A 172 15.16 -28.86 -3.98
C ASP A 172 16.12 -27.87 -4.68
N SER A 173 15.72 -26.62 -4.86
CA SER A 173 16.51 -25.59 -5.55
C SER A 173 16.47 -24.25 -4.82
N PRO A 174 17.30 -24.08 -3.76
CA PRO A 174 17.45 -22.80 -3.07
C PRO A 174 17.81 -21.64 -4.00
N ARG A 175 18.55 -21.94 -5.07
CA ARG A 175 18.90 -20.98 -6.13
C ARG A 175 17.66 -20.48 -6.89
N PHE A 176 16.77 -21.38 -7.29
CA PHE A 176 15.51 -20.99 -7.94
C PHE A 176 14.64 -20.18 -6.97
N VAL A 177 14.53 -20.61 -5.72
CA VAL A 177 13.74 -19.92 -4.70
C VAL A 177 14.23 -18.49 -4.50
N ALA A 178 15.54 -18.30 -4.26
CA ALA A 178 16.10 -16.99 -4.00
C ALA A 178 15.87 -16.02 -5.19
N ILE A 179 16.15 -16.46 -6.42
CA ILE A 179 15.99 -15.61 -7.61
C ILE A 179 14.50 -15.41 -7.94
N GLY A 180 13.66 -16.42 -7.71
CA GLY A 180 12.21 -16.33 -7.85
C GLY A 180 11.60 -15.30 -6.90
N CYS A 181 12.03 -15.27 -5.64
CA CYS A 181 11.63 -14.24 -4.67
C CYS A 181 12.03 -12.84 -5.13
N VAL A 182 13.28 -12.64 -5.60
CA VAL A 182 13.72 -11.35 -6.17
C VAL A 182 12.80 -10.91 -7.31
N ASN A 183 12.52 -11.82 -8.24
CA ASN A 183 11.65 -11.54 -9.38
C ASN A 183 10.21 -11.19 -8.97
N ILE A 184 9.67 -11.86 -7.95
CA ILE A 184 8.34 -11.57 -7.42
C ILE A 184 8.30 -10.19 -6.78
N VAL A 185 9.32 -9.78 -6.00
CA VAL A 185 9.39 -8.43 -5.41
C VAL A 185 9.38 -7.36 -6.50
N VAL A 186 10.20 -7.53 -7.54
CA VAL A 186 10.26 -6.58 -8.66
C VAL A 186 8.92 -6.56 -9.41
N ALA A 187 8.35 -7.72 -9.71
CA ALA A 187 7.11 -7.84 -10.46
C ALA A 187 5.90 -7.26 -9.71
N ALA A 188 5.77 -7.54 -8.40
CA ALA A 188 4.68 -7.01 -7.59
C ALA A 188 4.75 -5.48 -7.52
N ASN A 189 5.91 -4.91 -7.18
CA ASN A 189 6.07 -3.46 -7.10
C ASN A 189 5.86 -2.77 -8.46
N ALA A 190 6.40 -3.33 -9.56
CA ALA A 190 6.16 -2.80 -10.90
C ALA A 190 4.68 -2.91 -11.31
N GLY A 191 4.03 -4.01 -10.94
CA GLY A 191 2.59 -4.23 -11.15
C GLY A 191 1.74 -3.20 -10.42
N GLY A 192 2.07 -2.89 -9.18
CA GLY A 192 1.32 -1.94 -8.36
C GLY A 192 1.42 -0.50 -8.88
N ALA A 193 2.55 -0.11 -9.47
CA ALA A 193 2.85 1.27 -9.81
C ALA A 193 1.94 1.91 -10.90
N PHE A 194 1.28 1.10 -11.74
CA PHE A 194 0.44 1.63 -12.84
C PHE A 194 -1.07 1.67 -12.53
N SER A 195 -1.47 1.34 -11.30
CA SER A 195 -2.87 1.33 -10.88
C SER A 195 -3.00 2.00 -9.52
N PRO A 196 -3.95 2.92 -9.31
CA PRO A 196 -4.15 3.56 -8.01
C PRO A 196 -4.64 2.60 -6.91
N PHE A 197 -4.98 1.37 -7.27
CA PHE A 197 -5.38 0.31 -6.33
C PHE A 197 -4.24 -0.64 -5.98
N GLY A 198 -3.11 -0.56 -6.70
CA GLY A 198 -2.07 -1.57 -6.58
C GLY A 198 -1.10 -1.34 -5.42
N ASP A 199 -0.72 -0.09 -5.19
CA ASP A 199 0.12 0.29 -4.05
C ASP A 199 -0.50 1.47 -3.29
N ILE A 200 -0.25 1.51 -1.98
CA ILE A 200 -0.67 2.57 -1.07
C ILE A 200 -0.13 3.92 -1.55
N THR A 201 1.08 3.95 -2.09
CA THR A 201 1.70 5.16 -2.67
C THR A 201 0.90 5.71 -3.86
N THR A 202 0.50 4.84 -4.80
CA THR A 202 -0.33 5.22 -5.95
C THR A 202 -1.75 5.65 -5.54
N LEU A 203 -2.30 5.01 -4.51
CA LEU A 203 -3.57 5.38 -3.91
C LEU A 203 -3.51 6.80 -3.33
N MET A 204 -2.45 7.13 -2.60
CA MET A 204 -2.27 8.47 -2.02
C MET A 204 -2.26 9.56 -3.10
N VAL A 205 -1.56 9.31 -4.22
CA VAL A 205 -1.50 10.26 -5.36
C VAL A 205 -2.89 10.48 -5.97
N TRP A 206 -3.66 9.40 -6.15
CA TRP A 206 -5.02 9.48 -6.68
C TRP A 206 -6.00 10.15 -5.70
N GLN A 207 -5.95 9.79 -4.42
CA GLN A 207 -6.80 10.38 -3.38
C GLN A 207 -6.56 11.88 -3.21
N LYS A 208 -5.31 12.33 -3.36
CA LYS A 208 -4.97 13.75 -3.38
C LYS A 208 -5.45 14.50 -4.62
N GLY A 209 -5.97 13.81 -5.64
CA GLY A 209 -6.44 14.41 -6.89
C GLY A 209 -5.33 14.94 -7.80
N ILE A 210 -4.09 14.50 -7.59
CA ILE A 210 -2.93 14.95 -8.37
C ILE A 210 -2.90 14.29 -9.75
N VAL A 211 -3.33 13.03 -9.83
CA VAL A 211 -3.40 12.25 -11.07
C VAL A 211 -4.75 11.55 -11.14
N ASP A 212 -5.45 11.71 -12.26
CA ASP A 212 -6.71 11.02 -12.52
C ASP A 212 -6.52 9.51 -12.71
N PHE A 213 -7.55 8.73 -12.37
CA PHE A 213 -7.55 7.26 -12.45
C PHE A 213 -7.00 6.71 -13.79
N TRP A 214 -7.44 7.27 -14.91
CA TRP A 214 -7.05 6.77 -16.24
C TRP A 214 -5.60 7.10 -16.60
N THR A 215 -5.06 8.16 -16.03
CA THR A 215 -3.72 8.66 -16.34
C THR A 215 -2.63 7.72 -15.81
N PHE A 216 -2.91 6.94 -14.75
CA PHE A 216 -2.00 5.90 -14.26
C PHE A 216 -1.67 4.83 -15.31
N PHE A 217 -2.57 4.55 -16.25
CA PHE A 217 -2.32 3.53 -17.29
C PHE A 217 -1.20 3.91 -18.27
N HIS A 218 -0.78 5.19 -18.31
CA HIS A 218 0.44 5.60 -19.01
C HIS A 218 1.71 4.93 -18.45
N LEU A 219 1.67 4.45 -17.20
CA LEU A 219 2.77 3.74 -16.55
C LEU A 219 2.82 2.24 -16.89
N VAL A 220 1.82 1.67 -17.57
CA VAL A 220 1.81 0.22 -17.90
C VAL A 220 3.07 -0.19 -18.66
N ILE A 221 3.44 0.54 -19.72
CA ILE A 221 4.62 0.22 -20.54
C ILE A 221 5.92 0.39 -19.73
N PRO A 222 6.16 1.54 -19.05
CA PRO A 222 7.30 1.68 -18.13
C PRO A 222 7.39 0.57 -17.07
N SER A 223 6.28 0.22 -16.42
CA SER A 223 6.21 -0.86 -15.42
C SER A 223 6.53 -2.23 -16.00
N ILE A 224 6.02 -2.55 -17.19
CA ILE A 224 6.37 -3.80 -17.89
C ILE A 224 7.88 -3.83 -18.14
N VAL A 225 8.49 -2.74 -18.58
CA VAL A 225 9.94 -2.67 -18.80
C VAL A 225 10.72 -2.82 -17.50
N ASN A 226 10.25 -2.18 -16.42
CA ASN A 226 10.84 -2.29 -15.09
C ASN A 226 10.95 -3.75 -14.63
N PHE A 227 9.90 -4.55 -14.88
CA PHE A 227 9.85 -5.97 -14.55
C PHE A 227 10.62 -6.86 -15.56
N LEU A 228 10.39 -6.69 -16.86
CA LEU A 228 10.90 -7.61 -17.87
C LEU A 228 12.41 -7.54 -18.04
N VAL A 229 13.03 -6.36 -17.92
CA VAL A 229 14.48 -6.19 -18.05
C VAL A 229 15.24 -7.03 -17.03
N PRO A 230 15.02 -6.90 -15.71
CA PRO A 230 15.70 -7.72 -14.73
C PRO A 230 15.29 -9.19 -14.82
N ALA A 231 14.02 -9.50 -15.10
CA ALA A 231 13.55 -10.87 -15.26
C ALA A 231 14.27 -11.61 -16.41
N ALA A 232 14.47 -10.94 -17.54
CA ALA A 232 15.18 -11.49 -18.70
C ALA A 232 16.66 -11.79 -18.40
N VAL A 233 17.32 -10.95 -17.60
CA VAL A 233 18.71 -11.19 -17.17
C VAL A 233 18.76 -12.32 -16.14
N MET A 234 17.87 -12.31 -15.14
CA MET A 234 17.79 -13.34 -14.09
C MET A 234 17.45 -14.73 -14.64
N HIS A 235 16.70 -14.80 -15.74
CA HIS A 235 16.32 -16.06 -16.40
C HIS A 235 17.52 -16.98 -16.67
N PHE A 236 18.66 -16.43 -17.07
CA PHE A 236 19.86 -17.22 -17.36
C PHE A 236 20.48 -17.85 -16.10
N ALA A 237 20.17 -17.33 -14.92
CA ALA A 237 20.60 -17.89 -13.65
C ALA A 237 19.63 -18.94 -13.09
N ILE A 238 18.47 -19.18 -13.73
CA ILE A 238 17.51 -20.21 -13.32
C ILE A 238 17.87 -21.57 -13.95
N PRO A 239 18.00 -22.65 -13.14
CA PRO A 239 18.20 -24.00 -13.64
C PRO A 239 17.05 -24.47 -14.54
N ASP A 240 17.35 -25.15 -15.64
CA ASP A 240 16.32 -25.73 -16.51
C ASP A 240 15.95 -27.15 -16.07
N VAL A 241 15.36 -27.24 -14.88
CA VAL A 241 14.98 -28.50 -14.24
C VAL A 241 13.50 -28.47 -13.95
N LYS A 242 12.83 -29.62 -14.14
CA LYS A 242 11.46 -29.81 -13.70
C LYS A 242 11.47 -30.32 -12.26
N PRO A 243 10.83 -29.61 -11.32
CA PRO A 243 10.71 -30.10 -9.96
C PRO A 243 9.80 -31.34 -9.92
N ASP A 244 10.13 -32.28 -9.05
CA ASP A 244 9.28 -33.43 -8.75
C ASP A 244 8.45 -33.10 -7.51
N VAL A 245 7.19 -32.70 -7.72
CA VAL A 245 6.32 -32.25 -6.62
C VAL A 245 5.03 -33.05 -6.62
N GLU A 246 4.77 -33.74 -5.51
CA GLU A 246 3.45 -34.30 -5.23
C GLU A 246 2.46 -33.17 -5.00
N ALA A 247 1.50 -33.05 -5.90
CA ALA A 247 0.60 -31.93 -5.91
C ALA A 247 -0.72 -32.27 -5.22
N GLU A 248 -0.98 -31.62 -4.08
CA GLU A 248 -2.27 -31.71 -3.41
C GLU A 248 -3.37 -31.00 -4.21
N ALA A 249 -4.54 -31.63 -4.33
CA ALA A 249 -5.68 -31.04 -5.00
C ALA A 249 -6.48 -30.16 -4.03
N ILE A 250 -6.14 -28.86 -3.98
CA ILE A 250 -6.91 -27.87 -3.24
C ILE A 250 -7.91 -27.19 -4.17
N THR A 251 -9.18 -27.12 -3.75
CA THR A 251 -10.25 -26.41 -4.48
C THR A 251 -10.74 -25.21 -3.69
N MET A 252 -11.19 -24.17 -4.41
CA MET A 252 -11.78 -22.99 -3.79
C MET A 252 -13.06 -23.36 -3.02
N LYS A 253 -13.26 -22.72 -1.87
CA LYS A 253 -14.50 -22.86 -1.10
C LYS A 253 -15.67 -22.14 -1.81
N ARG A 254 -16.90 -22.55 -1.48
CA ARG A 254 -18.13 -21.89 -1.96
C ARG A 254 -18.09 -20.39 -1.69
N GLY A 255 -18.43 -19.59 -2.71
CA GLY A 255 -18.48 -18.13 -2.65
C GLY A 255 -17.21 -17.40 -3.09
N ALA A 256 -16.09 -18.11 -3.31
CA ALA A 256 -14.82 -17.52 -3.75
C ALA A 256 -14.94 -16.66 -5.01
N TRP A 257 -15.54 -17.20 -6.08
CA TRP A 257 -15.75 -16.47 -7.33
C TRP A 257 -16.61 -15.22 -7.18
N ILE A 258 -17.62 -15.27 -6.32
CA ILE A 258 -18.50 -14.13 -6.07
C ILE A 258 -17.75 -13.06 -5.28
N ILE A 259 -16.93 -13.42 -4.29
CA ILE A 259 -16.10 -12.45 -3.56
C ILE A 259 -15.13 -11.73 -4.50
N MET A 260 -14.46 -12.45 -5.42
CA MET A 260 -13.60 -11.84 -6.43
C MET A 260 -14.39 -10.86 -7.33
N ALA A 261 -15.57 -11.25 -7.80
CA ALA A 261 -16.43 -10.37 -8.59
C ALA A 261 -16.90 -9.15 -7.80
N LEU A 262 -17.29 -9.32 -6.53
CA LEU A 262 -17.69 -8.23 -5.65
C LEU A 262 -16.55 -7.27 -5.37
N PHE A 263 -15.30 -7.75 -5.28
CA PHE A 263 -14.15 -6.87 -5.11
C PHE A 263 -13.96 -5.96 -6.33
N LEU A 264 -14.04 -6.52 -7.53
CA LEU A 264 -14.01 -5.74 -8.77
C LEU A 264 -15.18 -4.75 -8.86
N CYS A 265 -16.39 -5.14 -8.46
CA CYS A 265 -17.52 -4.23 -8.35
C CYS A 265 -17.25 -3.10 -7.35
N THR A 266 -16.62 -3.39 -6.21
CA THR A 266 -16.26 -2.39 -5.20
C THR A 266 -15.25 -1.38 -5.74
N ILE A 267 -14.23 -1.84 -6.46
CA ILE A 267 -13.26 -0.97 -7.16
C ILE A 267 -14.00 -0.07 -8.16
N ALA A 268 -14.88 -0.66 -8.99
CA ALA A 268 -15.67 0.10 -9.95
C ALA A 268 -16.58 1.15 -9.27
N THR A 269 -17.19 0.81 -8.12
CA THR A 269 -17.96 1.75 -7.31
C THR A 269 -17.09 2.86 -6.74
N ALA A 270 -15.90 2.57 -6.21
CA ALA A 270 -14.96 3.58 -5.70
C ALA A 270 -14.53 4.57 -6.79
N VAL A 271 -14.14 4.07 -7.96
CA VAL A 271 -13.80 4.92 -9.12
C VAL A 271 -14.99 5.75 -9.56
N SER A 272 -16.20 5.17 -9.57
CA SER A 272 -17.41 5.88 -9.97
C SER A 272 -17.80 6.99 -9.01
N PHE A 273 -17.65 6.77 -7.70
CA PHE A 273 -17.91 7.78 -6.68
C PHE A 273 -16.95 8.96 -6.80
N HIS A 274 -15.67 8.69 -7.09
CA HIS A 274 -14.68 9.73 -7.27
C HIS A 274 -14.87 10.51 -8.57
N ASN A 275 -14.91 9.82 -9.71
CA ASN A 275 -14.89 10.46 -11.03
C ASN A 275 -16.24 11.06 -11.43
N PHE A 276 -17.37 10.42 -11.07
CA PHE A 276 -18.70 10.88 -11.50
C PHE A 276 -19.45 11.62 -10.40
N LEU A 277 -19.32 11.19 -9.14
CA LEU A 277 -20.03 11.82 -8.01
C LEU A 277 -19.18 12.86 -7.27
N HIS A 278 -17.89 13.00 -7.59
CA HIS A 278 -16.96 13.94 -6.93
C HIS A 278 -16.89 13.74 -5.41
N MET A 279 -17.03 12.49 -4.96
CA MET A 279 -16.94 12.08 -3.56
C MET A 279 -15.60 11.41 -3.28
N PRO A 280 -15.09 11.43 -2.03
CA PRO A 280 -13.90 10.70 -1.67
C PRO A 280 -14.02 9.20 -2.02
N PRO A 281 -12.99 8.57 -2.63
CA PRO A 281 -13.03 7.16 -3.03
C PRO A 281 -13.38 6.21 -1.88
N MET A 282 -13.02 6.58 -0.65
CA MET A 282 -13.32 5.79 0.56
C MET A 282 -14.81 5.51 0.72
N VAL A 283 -15.71 6.41 0.28
CA VAL A 283 -17.16 6.22 0.40
C VAL A 283 -17.62 5.07 -0.49
N GLY A 284 -17.09 5.01 -1.71
CA GLY A 284 -17.37 3.93 -2.65
C GLY A 284 -16.78 2.60 -2.17
N MET A 285 -15.57 2.61 -1.60
CA MET A 285 -14.99 1.42 -0.95
C MET A 285 -15.85 0.92 0.20
N MET A 286 -16.27 1.80 1.12
CA MET A 286 -17.12 1.44 2.25
C MET A 286 -18.50 0.93 1.81
N THR A 287 -19.05 1.48 0.72
CA THR A 287 -20.26 0.94 0.09
C THR A 287 -20.02 -0.50 -0.41
N GLY A 288 -18.86 -0.73 -1.02
CA GLY A 288 -18.42 -2.05 -1.44
C GLY A 288 -18.25 -3.06 -0.31
N LEU A 289 -17.71 -2.63 0.84
CA LEU A 289 -17.70 -3.46 2.06
C LEU A 289 -19.11 -3.91 2.43
N GLY A 290 -20.11 -3.04 2.25
CA GLY A 290 -21.53 -3.40 2.40
C GLY A 290 -21.97 -4.54 1.47
N TYR A 291 -21.49 -4.57 0.22
CA TYR A 291 -21.77 -5.68 -0.71
C TYR A 291 -21.24 -7.01 -0.16
N LEU A 292 -19.99 -7.00 0.33
CA LEU A 292 -19.37 -8.17 0.93
C LEU A 292 -20.10 -8.63 2.18
N GLN A 293 -20.54 -7.69 3.04
CA GLN A 293 -21.30 -8.00 4.26
C GLN A 293 -22.65 -8.65 3.94
N ILE A 294 -23.39 -8.13 2.97
CA ILE A 294 -24.67 -8.72 2.53
C ILE A 294 -24.43 -10.12 1.97
N PHE A 295 -23.37 -10.31 1.18
CA PHE A 295 -23.03 -11.63 0.63
C PHE A 295 -22.58 -12.62 1.73
N GLY A 296 -21.80 -12.16 2.71
CA GLY A 296 -21.42 -12.94 3.89
C GLY A 296 -22.65 -13.41 4.67
N PHE A 297 -23.63 -12.53 4.88
CA PHE A 297 -24.92 -12.90 5.47
C PHE A 297 -25.68 -13.95 4.64
N TYR A 298 -25.72 -13.80 3.31
CA TYR A 298 -26.33 -14.78 2.41
C TYR A 298 -25.66 -16.16 2.50
N LEU A 299 -24.32 -16.21 2.50
CA LEU A 299 -23.56 -17.45 2.66
C LEU A 299 -23.90 -18.13 3.99
N ARG A 300 -23.91 -17.37 5.09
CA ARG A 300 -24.28 -17.90 6.42
C ARG A 300 -25.66 -18.52 6.43
N LYS A 301 -26.67 -17.84 5.86
CA LYS A 301 -28.06 -18.31 5.82
C LYS A 301 -28.23 -19.56 4.94
N THR A 302 -27.43 -19.70 3.89
CA THR A 302 -27.54 -20.82 2.93
C THR A 302 -26.68 -22.03 3.31
N HIS A 303 -25.63 -21.87 4.11
CA HIS A 303 -24.77 -22.98 4.55
C HIS A 303 -25.50 -23.95 5.51
N HIS A 304 -26.55 -23.51 6.18
CA HIS A 304 -27.32 -24.26 7.19
C HIS A 304 -28.11 -25.48 6.66
N LYS A 305 -28.23 -25.70 5.33
CA LYS A 305 -29.17 -26.69 4.79
C LYS A 305 -28.56 -27.97 4.21
N GLU A 306 -27.24 -28.06 4.08
CA GLU A 306 -26.61 -29.08 3.21
C GLU A 306 -25.79 -30.17 3.93
N GLN A 307 -25.71 -30.21 5.27
CA GLN A 307 -24.93 -31.24 6.00
C GLN A 307 -25.73 -32.02 7.07
N PRO A 308 -25.72 -33.37 7.03
CA PRO A 308 -26.14 -34.21 8.16
C PRO A 308 -25.11 -34.12 9.31
N GLY A 309 -25.55 -33.87 10.55
CA GLY A 309 -24.66 -33.71 11.72
C GLY A 309 -24.44 -32.26 12.19
N TYR A 310 -25.25 -31.33 11.70
CA TYR A 310 -25.25 -29.91 12.04
C TYR A 310 -25.44 -29.67 13.56
N SER A 311 -24.48 -29.02 14.22
CA SER A 311 -24.70 -28.31 15.48
C SER A 311 -24.49 -26.81 15.26
N GLU A 312 -25.37 -25.97 15.81
CA GLU A 312 -25.24 -24.51 15.73
C GLU A 312 -23.87 -24.04 16.23
N GLU A 313 -23.35 -24.71 17.26
CA GLU A 313 -22.04 -24.45 17.87
C GLU A 313 -20.87 -24.79 16.94
N LYS A 314 -20.91 -25.92 16.22
CA LYS A 314 -19.84 -26.30 15.27
C LYS A 314 -19.97 -25.62 13.91
N ALA A 315 -21.17 -25.27 13.46
CA ALA A 315 -21.33 -24.45 12.26
C ALA A 315 -20.83 -23.02 12.49
N ASN A 316 -20.95 -22.56 13.75
CA ASN A 316 -20.27 -21.39 14.24
C ASN A 316 -18.74 -21.60 14.26
N GLU A 317 -18.22 -22.70 14.83
CA GLU A 317 -16.76 -22.98 14.89
C GLU A 317 -16.08 -23.29 13.53
N MET A 318 -16.72 -24.03 12.61
CA MET A 318 -16.14 -24.57 11.37
C MET A 318 -16.02 -23.53 10.24
N VAL A 319 -16.69 -22.38 10.38
CA VAL A 319 -16.47 -21.18 9.55
C VAL A 319 -15.60 -20.16 10.32
N GLY A 320 -14.95 -20.59 11.40
CA GLY A 320 -14.31 -19.72 12.36
C GLY A 320 -15.39 -19.14 13.27
N ASP A 321 -15.28 -19.49 14.53
CA ASP A 321 -16.23 -19.30 15.64
C ASP A 321 -16.98 -17.95 15.72
N VAL A 322 -18.30 -18.02 15.97
CA VAL A 322 -19.31 -17.01 15.64
C VAL A 322 -19.94 -16.40 16.89
N THR A 323 -19.73 -15.09 17.04
CA THR A 323 -20.63 -14.19 17.76
C THR A 323 -20.90 -12.98 16.86
N ALA A 324 -21.93 -12.20 17.16
CA ALA A 324 -22.47 -11.08 16.37
C ALA A 324 -21.51 -9.89 16.12
N PHE A 325 -20.20 -10.09 16.26
CA PHE A 325 -19.11 -9.12 16.13
C PHE A 325 -18.13 -9.46 14.98
N GLU A 326 -18.54 -10.22 13.95
CA GLU A 326 -17.64 -10.69 12.85
C GLU A 326 -17.08 -9.59 11.93
N ILE A 327 -17.74 -8.43 11.80
CA ILE A 327 -17.14 -7.27 11.11
C ILE A 327 -15.83 -6.90 11.82
N PHE A 328 -15.83 -6.87 13.14
CA PHE A 328 -14.64 -6.64 13.94
C PHE A 328 -13.64 -7.79 13.85
N ARG A 329 -14.01 -9.01 13.43
CA ARG A 329 -13.04 -10.10 13.27
C ARG A 329 -12.24 -9.98 11.97
N GLN A 330 -12.89 -9.72 10.85
CA GLN A 330 -12.16 -9.44 9.60
C GLN A 330 -11.40 -8.11 9.69
N ILE A 331 -11.99 -7.09 10.32
CA ILE A 331 -11.29 -5.87 10.72
C ILE A 331 -10.18 -6.16 11.74
N SER A 332 -10.32 -7.12 12.67
CA SER A 332 -9.25 -7.49 13.61
C SER A 332 -8.10 -8.23 12.93
N ARG A 333 -8.38 -8.89 11.80
CA ARG A 333 -7.38 -9.47 10.90
C ARG A 333 -6.76 -8.44 9.97
N ALA A 334 -7.25 -7.20 9.96
CA ALA A 334 -6.54 -6.13 9.30
C ALA A 334 -5.15 -5.98 9.94
N GLU A 335 -4.19 -5.58 9.13
CA GLU A 335 -2.84 -5.31 9.61
C GLU A 335 -2.82 -4.00 10.41
N TRP A 336 -3.34 -4.03 11.63
CA TRP A 336 -3.41 -2.86 12.52
C TRP A 336 -2.05 -2.21 12.74
N ASP A 337 -0.99 -3.02 12.76
CA ASP A 337 0.36 -2.50 12.84
C ASP A 337 0.71 -1.62 11.64
N THR A 338 0.36 -2.07 10.43
CA THR A 338 0.54 -1.32 9.19
C THR A 338 -0.31 -0.05 9.17
N LEU A 339 -1.59 -0.11 9.58
CA LEU A 339 -2.46 1.08 9.67
C LEU A 339 -1.96 2.11 10.68
N LEU A 340 -1.54 1.67 11.88
CA LEU A 340 -1.02 2.55 12.91
C LEU A 340 0.37 3.11 12.57
N PHE A 341 1.17 2.36 11.82
CA PHE A 341 2.41 2.86 11.24
C PHE A 341 2.12 4.04 10.28
N PHE A 342 1.12 3.94 9.40
CA PHE A 342 0.74 5.04 8.52
C PHE A 342 0.22 6.26 9.28
N TYR A 343 -0.59 6.04 10.31
CA TYR A 343 -0.98 7.13 11.22
C TYR A 343 0.25 7.88 11.75
N GLY A 344 1.23 7.14 12.29
CA GLY A 344 2.45 7.73 12.80
C GLY A 344 3.22 8.51 11.73
N VAL A 345 3.38 7.93 10.53
CA VAL A 345 4.11 8.55 9.42
C VAL A 345 3.43 9.84 8.95
N VAL A 346 2.12 9.79 8.68
CA VAL A 346 1.32 10.94 8.25
C VAL A 346 1.45 12.08 9.26
N LEU A 347 1.33 11.79 10.55
CA LEU A 347 1.43 12.81 11.60
C LEU A 347 2.87 13.32 11.79
N CYS A 348 3.90 12.47 11.70
CA CYS A 348 5.29 12.90 11.79
C CYS A 348 5.67 13.83 10.63
N VAL A 349 5.39 13.40 9.40
CA VAL A 349 5.71 14.17 8.19
C VAL A 349 4.86 15.45 8.14
N GLY A 350 3.58 15.38 8.50
CA GLY A 350 2.72 16.56 8.65
C GLY A 350 3.25 17.55 9.69
N GLY A 351 3.82 17.06 10.80
CA GLY A 351 4.49 17.89 11.81
C GLY A 351 5.76 18.56 11.29
N LEU A 352 6.62 17.84 10.56
CA LEU A 352 7.80 18.41 9.90
C LEU A 352 7.43 19.42 8.80
N GLY A 353 6.32 19.18 8.09
CA GLY A 353 5.73 20.11 7.14
C GLY A 353 5.26 21.40 7.82
N PHE A 354 4.54 21.27 8.94
CA PHE A 354 4.07 22.40 9.74
C PHE A 354 5.22 23.25 10.32
N ILE A 355 6.36 22.63 10.64
CA ILE A 355 7.59 23.32 11.06
C ILE A 355 8.24 24.12 9.93
N GLY A 356 8.05 23.70 8.67
CA GLY A 356 8.61 24.32 7.46
C GLY A 356 9.73 23.52 6.76
N TYR A 357 10.13 22.35 7.28
CA TYR A 357 11.23 21.60 6.67
C TYR A 357 10.89 21.03 5.28
N LEU A 358 9.63 20.70 5.05
CA LEU A 358 9.21 20.21 3.73
C LEU A 358 9.32 21.29 2.65
N GLU A 359 9.07 22.56 2.99
CA GLU A 359 9.25 23.68 2.06
C GLU A 359 10.73 23.84 1.66
N LEU A 360 11.65 23.74 2.63
CA LEU A 360 13.10 23.77 2.37
C LEU A 360 13.54 22.62 1.46
N VAL A 361 13.10 21.40 1.75
CA VAL A 361 13.42 20.22 0.92
C VAL A 361 12.83 20.37 -0.48
N SER A 362 11.61 20.89 -0.58
CA SER A 362 10.94 21.13 -1.87
C SER A 362 11.73 22.10 -2.74
N SER A 363 12.17 23.22 -2.16
CA SER A 363 12.99 24.22 -2.84
C SER A 363 14.30 23.62 -3.36
N ILE A 364 15.06 22.94 -2.49
CA ILE A 364 16.34 22.33 -2.87
C ILE A 364 16.14 21.26 -3.95
N MET A 365 15.20 20.33 -3.74
CA MET A 365 15.07 19.18 -4.64
C MET A 365 14.39 19.56 -5.96
N TYR A 366 13.26 20.25 -5.93
CA TYR A 366 12.42 20.45 -7.12
C TYR A 366 12.74 21.73 -7.87
N ILE A 367 13.17 22.80 -7.18
CA ILE A 367 13.54 24.07 -7.83
C ILE A 367 15.01 24.03 -8.26
N ASP A 368 15.95 23.78 -7.35
CA ASP A 368 17.38 23.89 -7.66
C ASP A 368 17.90 22.71 -8.51
N MET A 369 17.49 21.47 -8.20
CA MET A 369 17.96 20.27 -8.92
C MET A 369 17.04 19.86 -10.08
N GLY A 370 15.80 20.33 -10.08
CA GLY A 370 14.79 20.05 -11.09
C GLY A 370 13.99 18.75 -10.85
N PRO A 371 12.70 18.68 -11.26
CA PRO A 371 11.81 17.57 -10.94
C PRO A 371 12.29 16.19 -11.40
N THR A 372 12.87 16.07 -12.59
CA THR A 372 13.34 14.76 -13.11
C THR A 372 14.41 14.15 -12.21
N PHE A 373 15.38 14.96 -11.77
CA PHE A 373 16.45 14.50 -10.88
C PHE A 373 15.88 14.20 -9.49
N ALA A 374 15.04 15.07 -8.96
CA ALA A 374 14.37 14.89 -7.68
C ALA A 374 13.58 13.57 -7.63
N ASN A 375 12.74 13.32 -8.63
CA ASN A 375 11.88 12.13 -8.72
C ASN A 375 12.69 10.85 -8.90
N THR A 376 13.80 10.90 -9.63
CA THR A 376 14.74 9.77 -9.71
C THR A 376 15.42 9.51 -8.36
N MET A 377 15.85 10.57 -7.66
CA MET A 377 16.49 10.42 -6.36
C MET A 377 15.50 9.90 -5.30
N VAL A 378 14.25 10.35 -5.33
CA VAL A 378 13.14 9.87 -4.49
C VAL A 378 13.00 8.35 -4.60
N GLY A 379 13.03 7.79 -5.82
CA GLY A 379 12.96 6.33 -5.98
C GLY A 379 14.20 5.60 -5.44
N ILE A 380 15.39 6.18 -5.56
CA ILE A 380 16.61 5.60 -4.96
C ILE A 380 16.52 5.63 -3.44
N LEU A 381 16.09 6.75 -2.86
CA LEU A 381 15.86 6.89 -1.43
C LEU A 381 14.80 5.89 -0.93
N SER A 382 13.79 5.60 -1.77
CA SER A 382 12.77 4.61 -1.49
C SER A 382 13.31 3.17 -1.35
N ALA A 383 14.55 2.89 -1.77
CA ALA A 383 15.18 1.59 -1.52
C ALA A 383 15.65 1.44 -0.06
N ILE A 384 15.87 2.56 0.64
CA ILE A 384 16.37 2.60 2.02
C ILE A 384 15.22 2.91 2.98
N VAL A 385 14.38 3.87 2.59
CA VAL A 385 13.20 4.33 3.31
C VAL A 385 12.00 3.72 2.61
N ASP A 386 11.11 3.05 3.34
CA ASP A 386 9.83 2.55 2.84
C ASP A 386 9.12 3.61 1.97
N ASN A 387 8.48 3.16 0.90
CA ASN A 387 7.97 4.03 -0.17
C ASN A 387 6.85 4.98 0.31
N ILE A 388 6.13 4.60 1.37
CA ILE A 388 4.99 5.35 1.92
C ILE A 388 5.40 6.68 2.57
N PRO A 389 6.33 6.73 3.56
CA PRO A 389 6.83 8.00 4.09
C PRO A 389 7.39 8.94 3.02
N VAL A 390 8.13 8.40 2.06
CA VAL A 390 8.74 9.19 0.99
C VAL A 390 7.68 9.82 0.11
N MET A 391 6.70 9.02 -0.35
CA MET A 391 5.65 9.52 -1.23
C MET A 391 4.70 10.48 -0.51
N PHE A 392 4.38 10.21 0.77
CA PHE A 392 3.60 11.14 1.57
C PHE A 392 4.32 12.49 1.72
N ALA A 393 5.63 12.50 1.98
CA ALA A 393 6.40 13.75 2.04
C ALA A 393 6.37 14.53 0.72
N VAL A 394 6.47 13.87 -0.44
CA VAL A 394 6.35 14.53 -1.75
C VAL A 394 4.96 15.12 -1.96
N LEU A 395 3.89 14.39 -1.58
CA LEU A 395 2.52 14.90 -1.67
C LEU A 395 2.26 16.08 -0.72
N THR A 396 2.86 16.06 0.48
CA THR A 396 2.76 17.18 1.43
C THR A 396 3.56 18.40 0.94
N MET A 397 4.72 18.19 0.32
CA MET A 397 5.50 19.26 -0.34
C MET A 397 4.73 19.89 -1.51
N ASN A 398 3.94 19.07 -2.22
CA ASN A 398 3.14 19.45 -3.39
C ASN A 398 3.89 20.39 -4.38
N PRO A 399 5.08 20.00 -4.88
CA PRO A 399 5.84 20.86 -5.77
C PRO A 399 5.11 21.02 -7.11
N GLU A 400 5.24 22.21 -7.71
CA GLU A 400 4.69 22.47 -9.05
C GLU A 400 5.48 21.68 -10.10
N MET A 401 4.85 20.66 -10.71
CA MET A 401 5.45 19.86 -11.77
C MET A 401 4.39 19.28 -12.71
N SER A 402 4.80 18.95 -13.94
CA SER A 402 3.90 18.41 -14.97
C SER A 402 3.37 17.01 -14.61
N THR A 403 2.26 16.61 -15.25
CA THR A 403 1.67 15.28 -15.03
C THR A 403 2.69 14.16 -15.32
N GLY A 404 3.57 14.32 -16.30
CA GLY A 404 4.65 13.39 -16.59
C GLY A 404 5.61 13.21 -15.42
N GLN A 405 5.88 14.27 -14.66
CA GLN A 405 6.72 14.23 -13.45
C GLN A 405 6.00 13.60 -12.26
N TRP A 406 4.70 13.85 -12.09
CA TRP A 406 3.88 13.16 -11.09
C TRP A 406 3.79 11.66 -11.35
N LEU A 407 3.64 11.27 -12.62
CA LEU A 407 3.72 9.86 -13.03
C LEU A 407 5.13 9.30 -12.81
N LEU A 408 6.19 10.10 -13.04
CA LEU A 408 7.56 9.68 -12.81
C LEU A 408 7.80 9.38 -11.32
N VAL A 409 7.43 10.28 -10.40
CA VAL A 409 7.61 10.04 -8.96
C VAL A 409 6.78 8.86 -8.46
N THR A 410 5.56 8.69 -9.00
CA THR A 410 4.70 7.53 -8.71
C THR A 410 5.39 6.23 -9.12
N LEU A 411 5.95 6.17 -10.34
CA LEU A 411 6.69 5.02 -10.82
C LEU A 411 7.95 4.79 -9.99
N THR A 412 8.78 5.80 -9.80
CA THR A 412 10.08 5.66 -9.15
C THR A 412 9.98 5.35 -7.67
N ALA A 413 9.03 5.94 -6.94
CA ALA A 413 8.77 5.59 -5.55
C ALA A 413 8.17 4.18 -5.42
N GLY A 414 7.26 3.79 -6.32
CA GLY A 414 6.65 2.45 -6.32
C GLY A 414 7.67 1.33 -6.58
N VAL A 415 8.53 1.48 -7.58
CA VAL A 415 9.49 0.44 -7.99
C VAL A 415 10.87 0.57 -7.34
N GLY A 416 11.20 1.74 -6.80
CA GLY A 416 12.49 2.02 -6.18
C GLY A 416 12.80 1.12 -4.99
N GLY A 417 11.77 0.82 -4.18
CA GLY A 417 11.83 -0.13 -3.08
C GLY A 417 12.29 -1.54 -3.46
N SER A 418 12.24 -1.93 -4.74
CA SER A 418 12.73 -3.24 -5.19
C SER A 418 14.25 -3.33 -5.25
N MET A 419 14.99 -2.22 -5.23
CA MET A 419 16.46 -2.24 -5.34
C MET A 419 17.13 -2.92 -4.14
N LEU A 420 16.56 -2.78 -2.93
CA LEU A 420 17.01 -3.48 -1.73
C LEU A 420 15.84 -4.27 -1.15
N SER A 421 16.07 -5.47 -0.63
CA SER A 421 14.98 -6.31 -0.10
C SER A 421 14.27 -5.71 1.11
N ILE A 422 14.92 -4.79 1.83
CA ILE A 422 14.34 -4.04 2.96
C ILE A 422 13.56 -2.80 2.52
N GLY A 423 13.70 -2.38 1.27
CA GLY A 423 13.08 -1.16 0.73
C GLY A 423 11.60 -1.31 0.40
N SER A 424 11.03 -2.50 0.56
CA SER A 424 9.59 -2.73 0.36
C SER A 424 9.04 -3.77 1.32
N ALA A 425 7.77 -3.63 1.69
CA ALA A 425 7.05 -4.60 2.51
C ALA A 425 7.06 -6.01 1.89
N ALA A 426 6.92 -6.10 0.56
CA ALA A 426 7.01 -7.35 -0.20
C ALA A 426 8.37 -8.05 -0.02
N GLY A 427 9.47 -7.30 -0.08
CA GLY A 427 10.82 -7.82 0.11
C GLY A 427 11.05 -8.33 1.53
N VAL A 428 10.66 -7.55 2.54
CA VAL A 428 10.79 -7.94 3.96
C VAL A 428 9.95 -9.18 4.28
N ALA A 429 8.71 -9.23 3.78
CA ALA A 429 7.82 -10.35 4.02
C ALA A 429 8.32 -11.64 3.37
N LEU A 430 8.83 -11.58 2.15
CA LEU A 430 9.44 -12.74 1.50
C LEU A 430 10.70 -13.22 2.22
N MET A 431 11.53 -12.32 2.77
CA MET A 431 12.67 -12.73 3.61
C MET A 431 12.20 -13.45 4.87
N GLY A 432 11.07 -13.01 5.45
CA GLY A 432 10.41 -13.68 6.56
C GLY A 432 9.83 -15.06 6.22
N GLN A 433 9.25 -15.20 5.02
CA GLN A 433 8.62 -16.44 4.55
C GLN A 433 9.65 -17.48 4.07
N ALA A 434 10.67 -17.05 3.34
CA ALA A 434 11.72 -17.88 2.76
C ALA A 434 13.03 -17.85 3.58
N ARG A 435 12.89 -17.82 4.91
CA ARG A 435 14.01 -17.74 5.87
C ARG A 435 15.09 -18.78 5.57
N GLY A 436 16.33 -18.31 5.52
CA GLY A 436 17.51 -19.13 5.24
C GLY A 436 17.80 -19.35 3.75
N VAL A 437 16.89 -19.00 2.84
CA VAL A 437 17.08 -19.14 1.39
C VAL A 437 17.12 -17.77 0.69
N TYR A 438 16.07 -16.97 0.87
CA TYR A 438 16.04 -15.59 0.38
C TYR A 438 16.49 -14.66 1.50
N THR A 439 17.59 -13.94 1.27
CA THR A 439 18.26 -13.08 2.25
C THR A 439 18.63 -11.75 1.60
N PHE A 440 18.86 -10.73 2.44
CA PHE A 440 19.33 -9.41 1.98
C PHE A 440 20.54 -9.51 1.03
N PHE A 441 21.55 -10.30 1.39
CA PHE A 441 22.75 -10.45 0.56
C PHE A 441 22.48 -11.19 -0.76
N ASN A 442 21.52 -12.13 -0.79
CA ASN A 442 21.13 -12.79 -2.02
C ASN A 442 20.37 -11.84 -2.95
N HIS A 443 19.52 -10.96 -2.40
CA HIS A 443 18.86 -9.90 -3.16
C HIS A 443 19.87 -8.85 -3.67
N LEU A 444 20.80 -8.43 -2.81
CA LEU A 444 21.80 -7.40 -3.10
C LEU A 444 22.67 -7.74 -4.33
N LYS A 445 22.94 -9.03 -4.57
CA LYS A 445 23.64 -9.50 -5.77
C LYS A 445 22.92 -9.14 -7.07
N TRP A 446 21.60 -8.99 -7.02
CA TRP A 446 20.76 -8.65 -8.16
C TRP A 446 20.41 -7.17 -8.24
N THR A 447 20.73 -6.36 -7.22
CA THR A 447 20.48 -4.91 -7.21
C THR A 447 20.99 -4.19 -8.47
N PRO A 448 22.19 -4.48 -9.04
CA PRO A 448 22.62 -3.83 -10.28
C PRO A 448 21.67 -4.09 -11.46
N VAL A 449 21.12 -5.30 -11.54
CA VAL A 449 20.19 -5.71 -12.59
C VAL A 449 18.80 -5.10 -12.36
N ILE A 450 18.38 -4.99 -11.10
CA ILE A 450 17.14 -4.30 -10.72
C ILE A 450 17.25 -2.80 -11.03
N ALA A 451 18.39 -2.18 -10.70
CA ALA A 451 18.69 -0.78 -11.00
C ALA A 451 18.73 -0.51 -12.52
N LEU A 452 19.16 -1.48 -13.33
CA LEU A 452 19.03 -1.41 -14.78
C LEU A 452 17.56 -1.34 -15.22
N GLY A 453 16.69 -2.18 -14.65
CA GLY A 453 15.24 -2.13 -14.88
C GLY A 453 14.62 -0.80 -14.45
N TYR A 454 15.03 -0.29 -13.28
CA TYR A 454 14.66 1.03 -12.77
C TYR A 454 15.02 2.14 -13.76
N GLY A 455 16.29 2.25 -14.17
CA GLY A 455 16.71 3.25 -15.16
C GLY A 455 16.02 3.10 -16.52
N ALA A 456 15.87 1.87 -17.01
CA ALA A 456 15.17 1.60 -18.27
C ALA A 456 13.70 2.06 -18.22
N SER A 457 13.01 1.81 -17.11
CA SER A 457 11.62 2.25 -16.93
C SER A 457 11.46 3.76 -16.93
N ILE A 458 12.41 4.51 -16.34
CA ILE A 458 12.43 5.98 -16.37
C ILE A 458 12.59 6.48 -17.80
N VAL A 459 13.59 5.95 -18.53
CA VAL A 459 13.83 6.36 -19.93
C VAL A 459 12.61 6.07 -20.80
N VAL A 460 11.98 4.90 -20.63
CA VAL A 460 10.77 4.53 -21.37
C VAL A 460 9.60 5.42 -21.01
N HIS A 461 9.44 5.79 -19.73
CA HIS A 461 8.41 6.74 -19.30
C HIS A 461 8.60 8.11 -19.96
N MET A 462 9.82 8.65 -19.90
CA MET A 462 10.14 9.93 -20.54
C MET A 462 9.93 9.91 -22.06
N TRP A 463 10.16 8.76 -22.70
CA TRP A 463 10.03 8.63 -24.15
C TRP A 463 8.59 8.40 -24.61
N VAL A 464 7.89 7.42 -24.05
CA VAL A 464 6.53 7.03 -24.44
C VAL A 464 5.51 8.08 -24.00
N ASN A 465 5.75 8.71 -22.84
CA ASN A 465 4.85 9.71 -22.26
C ASN A 465 5.39 11.14 -22.42
N ALA A 466 6.25 11.39 -23.42
CA ALA A 466 6.89 12.68 -23.67
C ALA A 466 5.89 13.86 -23.79
N SER A 467 4.65 13.60 -24.22
CA SER A 467 3.59 14.62 -24.34
C SER A 467 3.11 15.18 -22.99
N HIS A 468 3.45 14.52 -21.88
CA HIS A 468 3.02 14.89 -20.53
C HIS A 468 4.08 15.69 -19.75
N PHE A 469 5.24 15.96 -20.35
CA PHE A 469 6.39 16.58 -19.68
C PHE A 469 6.47 18.08 -19.84
#